data_AF-A0A1E4V4P6-F1
#
_entry.id   AF-A0A1E4V4P6-F1
#
_cell.length_a   1.000
_cell.length_b   1.000
_cell.length_c   1.000
_cell.angle_alpha   90.00
_cell.angle_beta   90.00
_cell.angle_gamma   90.00
#
_symmetry.space_group_name_H-M   'P 1'
#
loop_
_entity.id
_entity.type
_entity.pdbx_description
1 polymer ?
#
loop_
_entity_poly.entity_id
_entity_poly.type
_entity_poly.pdbx_seq_one_letter_code
_entity_poly.pdbx_strand_id
1 'polypeptide(L)'
;MRALLLPLSLLFVVELSRAAPVAADTFAPVFELAGISLLCEQAEPLVARGLTEAQQRPLGQAFTADALCADLARQLSGEFSATELQQARQLLDSDLAQRFTAAERAVGEGGGEALAQYRAQLLEQAPLQARLDLVRRLDAAAHTTALAALLRYEVGKTQALLALKARGENLDEQALSKQTAEQAKVLRQSSATAVESFMLFAYRQMPSADLAAYAALYESAVVARLLTRSAEVLPSLFAERRQAIRAAN
;
A
#
# COMPACT_ATOMS: atom_id res chain seq x y z
N MET A 1 12.69 23.31 -72.36
CA MET A 1 13.09 22.09 -71.63
C MET A 1 12.30 22.05 -70.33
N ARG A 2 11.48 21.01 -70.14
CA ARG A 2 10.66 20.77 -68.95
C ARG A 2 11.56 20.35 -67.78
N ALA A 3 11.44 21.02 -66.64
CA ALA A 3 11.92 20.49 -65.36
C ALA A 3 10.69 20.36 -64.44
N LEU A 4 10.21 19.13 -64.26
CA LEU A 4 9.26 18.77 -63.21
C LEU A 4 10.03 18.74 -61.88
N LEU A 5 9.63 19.57 -60.92
CA LEU A 5 10.03 19.44 -59.52
C LEU A 5 8.85 18.86 -58.75
N LEU A 6 9.00 17.60 -58.31
CA LEU A 6 8.10 16.89 -57.42
C LEU A 6 8.50 17.20 -55.97
N PRO A 7 7.62 17.71 -55.08
CA PRO A 7 7.92 17.76 -53.66
C PRO A 7 7.65 16.39 -53.04
N LEU A 8 8.71 15.75 -52.54
CA LEU A 8 8.67 14.49 -51.81
C LEU A 8 8.21 14.76 -50.37
N SER A 9 6.93 14.55 -50.09
CA SER A 9 6.36 14.63 -48.74
C SER A 9 6.84 13.44 -47.90
N LEU A 10 7.87 13.65 -47.08
CA LEU A 10 8.30 12.71 -46.04
C LEU A 10 7.27 12.74 -44.89
N LEU A 11 6.32 11.81 -44.93
CA LEU A 11 5.46 11.46 -43.80
C LEU A 11 6.30 10.72 -42.75
N PHE A 12 6.76 11.43 -41.73
CA PHE A 12 7.22 10.81 -40.50
C PHE A 12 6.01 10.19 -39.79
N VAL A 13 5.80 8.89 -39.98
CA VAL A 13 4.94 8.10 -39.11
C VAL A 13 5.68 7.93 -37.80
N VAL A 14 5.33 8.74 -36.80
CA VAL A 14 5.72 8.48 -35.41
C VAL A 14 4.87 7.30 -34.95
N GLU A 15 5.41 6.10 -35.12
CA GLU A 15 4.91 4.89 -34.46
C GLU A 15 5.02 5.16 -32.94
N LEU A 16 3.91 5.53 -32.33
CA LEU A 16 3.72 5.46 -30.88
C LEU A 16 3.70 3.98 -30.50
N SER A 17 4.88 3.37 -30.41
CA SER A 17 5.08 2.02 -29.88
C SER A 17 4.57 2.01 -28.44
N ARG A 18 3.30 1.64 -28.27
CA ARG A 18 2.70 1.44 -26.96
C ARG A 18 3.39 0.21 -26.36
N ALA A 19 4.28 0.46 -25.39
CA ALA A 19 4.97 -0.62 -24.68
C ALA A 19 3.91 -1.64 -24.20
N ALA A 20 4.18 -2.92 -24.43
CA ALA A 20 3.30 -3.99 -23.96
C ALA A 20 3.11 -3.88 -22.44
N PRO A 21 1.91 -4.19 -21.91
CA PRO A 21 1.70 -4.19 -20.46
C PRO A 21 2.71 -5.12 -19.80
N VAL A 22 3.23 -4.68 -18.67
CA VAL A 22 4.24 -5.46 -17.93
C VAL A 22 3.57 -6.66 -17.29
N ALA A 23 4.22 -7.83 -17.35
CA ALA A 23 3.72 -9.02 -16.68
C ALA A 23 3.55 -8.77 -15.18
N ALA A 24 2.41 -9.16 -14.60
CA ALA A 24 2.06 -8.92 -13.20
C ALA A 24 3.15 -9.41 -12.23
N ASP A 25 3.81 -10.53 -12.52
CA ASP A 25 4.89 -11.10 -11.70
C ASP A 25 6.10 -10.16 -11.55
N THR A 26 6.28 -9.19 -12.48
CA THR A 26 7.35 -8.18 -12.41
C THR A 26 7.16 -7.20 -11.26
N PHE A 27 5.93 -7.06 -10.74
CA PHE A 27 5.65 -6.17 -9.61
C PHE A 27 6.07 -6.78 -8.27
N ALA A 28 6.12 -8.12 -8.15
CA ALA A 28 6.30 -8.78 -6.85
C ALA A 28 7.54 -8.29 -6.07
N PRO A 29 8.75 -8.19 -6.68
CA PRO A 29 9.92 -7.68 -5.95
C PRO A 29 9.77 -6.22 -5.50
N VAL A 30 9.09 -5.40 -6.30
CA VAL A 30 8.88 -3.98 -5.97
C VAL A 30 7.82 -3.83 -4.89
N PHE A 31 6.76 -4.64 -4.93
CA PHE A 31 5.74 -4.67 -3.88
C PHE A 31 6.31 -5.11 -2.54
N GLU A 32 7.23 -6.07 -2.52
CA GLU A 32 7.92 -6.50 -1.31
C GLU A 32 8.73 -5.34 -0.72
N LEU A 33 9.60 -4.73 -1.53
CA LEU A 33 10.45 -3.62 -1.10
C LEU A 33 9.67 -2.35 -0.70
N ALA A 34 8.54 -2.09 -1.34
CA ALA A 34 7.66 -0.97 -1.02
C ALA A 34 6.73 -1.22 0.18
N GLY A 35 6.75 -2.44 0.77
CA GLY A 35 5.86 -2.84 1.86
C GLY A 35 4.41 -3.07 1.44
N ILE A 36 4.12 -3.16 0.14
CA ILE A 36 2.79 -3.47 -0.40
C ILE A 36 2.46 -4.95 -0.17
N SER A 37 3.42 -5.85 -0.34
CA SER A 37 3.20 -7.30 -0.08
C SER A 37 2.73 -7.55 1.35
N LEU A 38 3.29 -6.82 2.32
CA LEU A 38 2.89 -6.89 3.72
C LEU A 38 1.42 -6.47 3.94
N LEU A 39 0.85 -5.60 3.11
CA LEU A 39 -0.58 -5.27 3.17
C LEU A 39 -1.43 -6.45 2.67
N CYS A 40 -1.00 -7.11 1.60
CA CYS A 40 -1.66 -8.30 1.08
C CYS A 40 -1.63 -9.44 2.11
N GLU A 41 -0.46 -9.70 2.70
CA GLU A 41 -0.22 -10.73 3.72
C GLU A 41 -1.08 -10.53 4.97
N GLN A 42 -1.29 -9.28 5.37
CA GLN A 42 -2.10 -8.97 6.54
C GLN A 42 -3.61 -9.05 6.28
N ALA A 43 -4.07 -8.98 5.03
CA ALA A 43 -5.49 -8.87 4.73
C ALA A 43 -6.30 -10.08 5.25
N GLU A 44 -5.93 -11.31 4.89
CA GLU A 44 -6.61 -12.52 5.32
C GLU A 44 -6.66 -12.70 6.85
N PRO A 45 -5.53 -12.71 7.59
CA PRO A 45 -5.58 -12.93 9.03
C PRO A 45 -6.34 -11.82 9.76
N LEU A 46 -6.30 -10.58 9.24
CA LEU A 46 -7.07 -9.49 9.82
C LEU A 46 -8.58 -9.63 9.56
N VAL A 47 -9.00 -10.03 8.35
CA VAL A 47 -10.42 -10.28 8.06
C VAL A 47 -10.94 -11.45 8.89
N ALA A 48 -10.18 -12.55 8.99
CA ALA A 48 -10.58 -13.76 9.71
C ALA A 48 -10.67 -13.55 11.24
N ARG A 49 -9.99 -12.53 11.78
CA ARG A 49 -9.91 -12.29 13.23
C ARG A 49 -11.29 -12.15 13.87
N GLY A 50 -11.58 -13.02 14.84
CA GLY A 50 -12.83 -12.99 15.60
C GLY A 50 -14.05 -13.56 14.85
N LEU A 51 -13.87 -14.11 13.66
CA LEU A 51 -14.92 -14.81 12.92
C LEU A 51 -14.95 -16.29 13.30
N THR A 52 -16.15 -16.86 13.34
CA THR A 52 -16.35 -18.32 13.45
C THR A 52 -15.93 -19.02 12.14
N GLU A 53 -15.66 -20.32 12.17
CA GLU A 53 -15.34 -21.11 10.96
C GLU A 53 -16.42 -20.97 9.87
N ALA A 54 -17.69 -20.94 10.27
CA ALA A 54 -18.81 -20.75 9.34
C ALA A 54 -18.77 -19.39 8.63
N GLN A 55 -18.32 -18.34 9.33
CA GLN A 55 -18.16 -16.99 8.77
C GLN A 55 -16.87 -16.82 7.97
N GLN A 56 -15.86 -17.65 8.19
CA GLN A 56 -14.63 -17.64 7.41
C GLN A 56 -14.78 -18.37 6.07
N ARG A 57 -15.66 -19.38 5.98
CA ARG A 57 -15.87 -20.17 4.75
C ARG A 57 -16.10 -19.32 3.49
N PRO A 58 -16.90 -18.24 3.49
CA PRO A 58 -17.10 -17.39 2.31
C PRO A 58 -15.86 -16.59 1.88
N LEU A 59 -14.85 -16.44 2.74
CA LEU A 59 -13.60 -15.74 2.39
C LEU A 59 -12.83 -16.50 1.31
N GLY A 60 -12.89 -17.84 1.33
CA GLY A 60 -12.20 -18.70 0.37
C GLY A 60 -10.74 -18.27 0.14
N GLN A 61 -10.31 -18.24 -1.12
CA GLN A 61 -9.01 -17.70 -1.51
C GLN A 61 -9.06 -16.19 -1.82
N ALA A 62 -10.20 -15.53 -1.64
CA ALA A 62 -10.39 -14.16 -2.12
C ALA A 62 -9.44 -13.15 -1.43
N PHE A 63 -9.04 -13.43 -0.19
CA PHE A 63 -8.18 -12.55 0.60
C PHE A 63 -6.75 -13.07 0.79
N THR A 64 -6.37 -14.19 0.16
CA THR A 64 -4.99 -14.68 0.26
C THR A 64 -4.01 -13.64 -0.27
N ALA A 65 -2.82 -13.60 0.33
CA ALA A 65 -1.79 -12.63 -0.03
C ALA A 65 -1.50 -12.65 -1.54
N ASP A 66 -1.25 -13.84 -2.09
CA ASP A 66 -0.94 -14.05 -3.50
C ASP A 66 -2.05 -13.55 -4.41
N ALA A 67 -3.32 -13.86 -4.12
CA ALA A 67 -4.43 -13.44 -4.96
C ALA A 67 -4.62 -11.92 -4.92
N LEU A 68 -4.53 -11.30 -3.74
CA LEU A 68 -4.69 -9.85 -3.60
C LEU A 68 -3.56 -9.07 -4.28
N CYS A 69 -2.31 -9.50 -4.10
CA CYS A 69 -1.18 -8.85 -4.73
C CYS A 69 -1.13 -9.10 -6.25
N ALA A 70 -1.50 -10.28 -6.72
CA ALA A 70 -1.63 -10.55 -8.15
C ALA A 70 -2.70 -9.67 -8.80
N ASP A 71 -3.86 -9.49 -8.16
CA ASP A 71 -4.92 -8.62 -8.67
C ASP A 71 -4.48 -7.15 -8.73
N LEU A 72 -3.79 -6.69 -7.69
CA LEU A 72 -3.22 -5.34 -7.67
C LEU A 72 -2.21 -5.15 -8.79
N ALA A 73 -1.27 -6.08 -8.97
CA ALA A 73 -0.30 -6.03 -10.05
C ALA A 73 -0.98 -6.05 -11.44
N ARG A 74 -2.05 -6.83 -11.61
CA ARG A 74 -2.84 -6.86 -12.86
C ARG A 74 -3.48 -5.50 -13.16
N GLN A 75 -4.09 -4.85 -12.17
CA GLN A 75 -4.67 -3.52 -12.34
C GLN A 75 -3.61 -2.47 -12.69
N LEU A 76 -2.40 -2.59 -12.15
CA LEU A 76 -1.30 -1.64 -12.39
C LEU A 76 -0.47 -1.94 -13.66
N SER A 77 -0.61 -3.12 -14.25
CA SER A 77 0.24 -3.60 -15.36
C SER A 77 0.27 -2.71 -16.61
N GLY A 78 -0.81 -1.96 -16.85
CA GLY A 78 -0.92 -1.00 -17.96
C GLY A 78 -0.37 0.40 -17.66
N GLU A 79 0.05 0.66 -16.42
CA GLU A 79 0.45 1.98 -15.94
C GLU A 79 1.96 2.13 -15.69
N PHE A 80 2.70 1.03 -15.74
CA PHE A 80 4.15 1.01 -15.51
C PHE A 80 4.86 0.25 -16.62
N SER A 81 6.01 0.76 -17.01
CA SER A 81 6.96 0.04 -17.86
C SER A 81 7.92 -0.80 -17.01
N ALA A 82 8.54 -1.81 -17.63
CA ALA A 82 9.53 -2.64 -16.95
C ALA A 82 10.74 -1.82 -16.46
N THR A 83 11.13 -0.78 -17.21
CA THR A 83 12.20 0.14 -16.83
C THR A 83 11.85 0.95 -15.58
N GLU A 84 10.62 1.45 -15.47
CA GLU A 84 10.14 2.15 -14.28
C GLU A 84 10.14 1.23 -13.05
N LEU A 85 9.64 0.00 -13.18
CA LEU A 85 9.65 -0.96 -12.06
C LEU A 85 11.07 -1.33 -11.65
N GLN A 86 11.99 -1.49 -12.61
CA GLN A 86 13.40 -1.73 -12.31
C GLN A 86 14.06 -0.53 -11.61
N GLN A 87 13.71 0.69 -12.00
CA GLN A 87 14.19 1.90 -11.32
C GLN A 87 13.66 1.98 -9.88
N ALA A 88 12.37 1.72 -9.66
CA ALA A 88 11.78 1.67 -8.33
C ALA A 88 12.49 0.62 -7.46
N ARG A 89 12.73 -0.57 -8.02
CA ARG A 89 13.47 -1.64 -7.35
C ARG A 89 14.87 -1.17 -6.92
N GLN A 90 15.64 -0.58 -7.81
CA GLN A 90 17.01 -0.13 -7.49
C GLN A 90 17.04 0.93 -6.38
N LEU A 91 16.06 1.83 -6.35
CA LEU A 91 15.94 2.83 -5.28
C LEU A 91 15.62 2.16 -3.94
N LEU A 92 14.61 1.29 -3.93
CA LEU A 92 14.10 0.64 -2.71
C LEU A 92 14.99 -0.50 -2.21
N ASP A 93 15.90 -1.02 -3.03
CA ASP A 93 16.90 -2.04 -2.67
C ASP A 93 18.29 -1.44 -2.41
N SER A 94 18.40 -0.12 -2.28
CA SER A 94 19.67 0.53 -1.95
C SER A 94 20.16 0.19 -0.54
N ASP A 95 21.47 0.26 -0.29
CA ASP A 95 22.05 0.05 1.06
C ASP A 95 21.39 0.93 2.12
N LEU A 96 20.99 2.15 1.74
CA LEU A 96 20.23 3.04 2.62
C LEU A 96 18.89 2.41 2.99
N ALA A 97 18.08 2.03 2.00
CA ALA A 97 16.77 1.42 2.23
C ALA A 97 16.86 0.12 3.03
N GLN A 98 17.81 -0.76 2.68
CA GLN A 98 18.01 -2.03 3.39
C GLN A 98 18.32 -1.83 4.89
N ARG A 99 19.09 -0.80 5.27
CA ARG A 99 19.33 -0.47 6.69
C ARG A 99 18.05 -0.05 7.41
N PHE A 100 17.18 0.70 6.75
CA PHE A 100 15.88 1.11 7.32
C PHE A 100 14.93 -0.08 7.45
N THR A 101 14.83 -0.92 6.41
CA THR A 101 14.04 -2.16 6.44
C THR A 101 14.53 -3.11 7.55
N ALA A 102 15.83 -3.23 7.76
CA ALA A 102 16.38 -4.03 8.86
C ALA A 102 15.97 -3.47 10.24
N ALA A 103 15.98 -2.15 10.41
CA ALA A 103 15.53 -1.51 11.63
C ALA A 103 14.03 -1.70 11.89
N GLU A 104 13.20 -1.68 10.84
CA GLU A 104 11.77 -1.98 10.92
C GLU A 104 11.50 -3.43 11.33
N ARG A 105 12.19 -4.40 10.69
CA ARG A 105 12.06 -5.83 11.03
C ARG A 105 12.45 -6.12 12.46
N ALA A 106 13.52 -5.50 12.96
CA ALA A 106 13.94 -5.66 14.36
C ALA A 106 12.85 -5.22 15.36
N VAL A 107 11.92 -4.35 14.98
CA VAL A 107 10.76 -4.03 15.83
C VAL A 107 9.75 -5.17 15.84
N GLY A 108 9.50 -5.82 14.69
CA GLY A 108 8.60 -6.96 14.57
C GLY A 108 9.13 -8.23 15.23
N GLU A 109 10.44 -8.47 15.16
CA GLU A 109 11.14 -9.63 15.73
C GLU A 109 11.44 -9.46 17.24
N GLY A 110 10.44 -9.07 18.03
CA GLY A 110 10.55 -8.98 19.50
C GLY A 110 10.74 -7.58 20.08
N GLY A 111 10.76 -6.53 19.24
CA GLY A 111 10.82 -5.14 19.70
C GLY A 111 9.50 -4.56 20.21
N GLY A 112 8.40 -5.31 20.21
CA GLY A 112 7.06 -4.84 20.55
C GLY A 112 6.94 -4.27 21.97
N GLU A 113 7.56 -4.90 22.97
CA GLU A 113 7.57 -4.39 24.35
C GLU A 113 8.37 -3.08 24.46
N ALA A 114 9.54 -3.02 23.83
CA ALA A 114 10.36 -1.82 23.80
C ALA A 114 9.66 -0.65 23.08
N LEU A 115 8.91 -0.93 22.01
CA LEU A 115 8.06 0.06 21.35
C LEU A 115 6.94 0.56 22.28
N ALA A 116 6.32 -0.33 23.07
CA ALA A 116 5.30 0.06 24.03
C ALA A 116 5.87 0.95 25.15
N GLN A 117 7.04 0.60 25.69
CA GLN A 117 7.76 1.43 26.66
C GLN A 117 8.14 2.80 26.07
N TYR A 118 8.63 2.82 24.83
CA TYR A 118 8.96 4.06 24.13
C TYR A 118 7.74 4.96 23.92
N ARG A 119 6.56 4.39 23.59
CA ARG A 119 5.30 5.14 23.49
C ARG A 119 4.91 5.78 24.81
N ALA A 120 5.13 5.12 25.95
CA ALA A 120 4.89 5.71 27.26
C ALA A 120 5.83 6.91 27.50
N GLN A 121 7.11 6.79 27.14
CA GLN A 121 8.09 7.88 27.25
C GLN A 121 7.69 9.11 26.42
N LEU A 122 7.15 8.92 25.21
CA LEU A 122 6.69 10.02 24.36
C LEU A 122 5.58 10.89 25.00
N LEU A 123 4.82 10.34 25.96
CA LEU A 123 3.80 11.11 26.70
C LEU A 123 4.42 12.07 27.73
N GLU A 124 5.60 11.73 28.24
CA GLU A 124 6.33 12.53 29.23
C GLU A 124 7.34 13.47 28.56
N GLN A 125 7.94 13.01 27.46
CA GLN A 125 8.96 13.74 26.72
C GLN A 125 8.65 13.74 25.23
N ALA A 126 8.17 14.88 24.75
CA ALA A 126 7.90 15.08 23.32
C ALA A 126 9.20 14.92 22.49
N PRO A 127 9.10 14.32 21.29
CA PRO A 127 10.25 14.21 20.39
C PRO A 127 10.64 15.60 19.88
N LEU A 128 11.90 15.74 19.46
CA LEU A 128 12.36 16.98 18.81
C LEU A 128 11.54 17.25 17.55
N GLN A 129 11.03 18.48 17.40
CA GLN A 129 10.15 18.85 16.28
C GLN A 129 10.77 18.55 14.91
N ALA A 130 12.05 18.87 14.72
CA ALA A 130 12.74 18.56 13.46
C ALA A 130 12.77 17.06 13.14
N ARG A 131 12.83 16.19 14.16
CA ARG A 131 12.79 14.74 13.96
C ARG A 131 11.38 14.26 13.61
N LEU A 132 10.39 14.85 14.27
CA LEU A 132 8.98 14.61 14.01
C LEU A 132 8.60 14.99 12.58
N ASP A 133 9.08 16.13 12.09
CA ASP A 133 8.83 16.59 10.71
C ASP A 133 9.41 15.64 9.67
N LEU A 134 10.61 15.08 9.92
CA LEU A 134 11.21 14.08 9.03
C LEU A 134 10.42 12.77 8.99
N VAL A 135 9.93 12.29 10.14
CA VAL A 135 9.08 11.09 10.20
C VAL A 135 7.77 11.32 9.45
N ARG A 136 7.13 12.49 9.62
CA ARG A 136 5.89 12.84 8.92
C ARG A 136 6.09 12.97 7.42
N ARG A 137 7.22 13.54 6.99
CA ARG A 137 7.61 13.61 5.57
C ARG A 137 7.76 12.21 4.98
N LEU A 138 8.46 11.31 5.68
CA LEU A 138 8.60 9.91 5.25
C LEU A 138 7.25 9.20 5.19
N ASP A 139 6.40 9.31 6.22
CA ASP A 139 5.06 8.72 6.24
C ASP A 139 4.21 9.20 5.06
N ALA A 140 4.25 10.51 4.77
CA ALA A 140 3.55 11.07 3.61
C ALA A 140 4.07 10.49 2.29
N ALA A 141 5.39 10.38 2.12
CA ALA A 141 6.01 9.85 0.91
C ALA A 141 5.81 8.33 0.73
N ALA A 142 5.87 7.57 1.82
CA ALA A 142 5.71 6.12 1.84
C ALA A 142 4.23 5.68 1.92
N HIS A 143 3.30 6.64 2.10
CA HIS A 143 1.87 6.39 2.27
C HIS A 143 1.54 5.44 3.44
N THR A 144 2.43 5.29 4.43
CA THR A 144 2.34 4.22 5.44
C THR A 144 1.04 4.32 6.25
N THR A 145 0.72 5.50 6.79
CA THR A 145 -0.53 5.78 7.49
C THR A 145 -1.75 5.59 6.60
N ALA A 146 -1.67 6.04 5.35
CA ALA A 146 -2.79 5.95 4.41
C ALA A 146 -3.14 4.50 4.09
N LEU A 147 -2.12 3.69 3.77
CA LEU A 147 -2.26 2.27 3.44
C LEU A 147 -2.67 1.44 4.67
N ALA A 148 -2.09 1.69 5.84
CA ALA A 148 -2.48 1.01 7.09
C ALA A 148 -3.93 1.33 7.49
N ALA A 149 -4.34 2.60 7.40
CA ALA A 149 -5.71 3.00 7.68
C ALA A 149 -6.69 2.40 6.66
N LEU A 150 -6.33 2.40 5.38
CA LEU A 150 -7.13 1.80 4.31
C LEU A 150 -7.33 0.30 4.55
N LEU A 151 -6.26 -0.44 4.81
CA LEU A 151 -6.34 -1.88 5.09
C LEU A 151 -7.28 -2.14 6.28
N ARG A 152 -7.11 -1.44 7.40
CA ARG A 152 -7.97 -1.59 8.58
C ARG A 152 -9.43 -1.27 8.27
N TYR A 153 -9.68 -0.25 7.46
CA TYR A 153 -11.04 0.15 7.08
C TYR A 153 -11.69 -0.91 6.18
N GLU A 154 -11.00 -1.36 5.15
CA GLU A 154 -11.53 -2.35 4.20
C GLU A 154 -11.70 -3.74 4.84
N VAL A 155 -10.81 -4.12 5.76
CA VAL A 155 -10.97 -5.29 6.62
C VAL A 155 -12.23 -5.16 7.47
N GLY A 156 -12.36 -4.08 8.25
CA GLY A 156 -13.49 -3.89 9.17
C GLY A 156 -14.82 -3.85 8.45
N LYS A 157 -14.85 -3.24 7.26
CA LYS A 157 -16.00 -3.24 6.36
C LYS A 157 -16.37 -4.64 5.87
N THR A 158 -15.38 -5.46 5.53
CA THR A 158 -15.59 -6.87 5.16
C THR A 158 -16.12 -7.70 6.33
N GLN A 159 -15.61 -7.49 7.54
CA GLN A 159 -16.12 -8.13 8.76
C GLN A 159 -17.57 -7.72 9.07
N ALA A 160 -17.90 -6.44 8.89
CA ALA A 160 -19.27 -5.95 9.06
C ALA A 160 -20.24 -6.62 8.07
N LEU A 161 -19.85 -6.79 6.81
CA LEU A 161 -20.63 -7.54 5.82
C LEU A 161 -20.87 -8.99 6.26
N LEU A 162 -19.85 -9.69 6.73
CA LEU A 162 -19.97 -11.08 7.17
C LEU A 162 -20.87 -11.22 8.40
N ALA A 163 -20.79 -10.27 9.34
CA ALA A 163 -21.69 -10.21 10.49
C ALA A 163 -23.15 -9.94 10.09
N LEU A 164 -23.38 -9.06 9.10
CA LEU A 164 -24.70 -8.81 8.51
C LEU A 164 -25.26 -10.07 7.84
N LYS A 165 -24.46 -10.73 7.00
CA LYS A 165 -24.85 -11.99 6.33
C LYS A 165 -25.21 -13.09 7.33
N ALA A 166 -24.47 -13.20 8.43
CA ALA A 166 -24.79 -14.16 9.49
C ALA A 166 -26.15 -13.90 10.16
N ARG A 167 -26.69 -12.67 10.07
CA ARG A 167 -28.05 -12.30 10.53
C ARG A 167 -29.10 -12.33 9.42
N GLY A 168 -28.75 -12.76 8.21
CA GLY A 168 -29.64 -12.75 7.04
C GLY A 168 -29.75 -11.40 6.34
N GLU A 169 -28.91 -10.42 6.68
CA GLU A 169 -28.85 -9.11 6.02
C GLU A 169 -27.81 -9.12 4.89
N ASN A 170 -28.06 -8.39 3.80
CA ASN A 170 -27.14 -8.33 2.66
C ASN A 170 -27.07 -6.94 2.03
N LEU A 171 -26.27 -6.05 2.63
CA LEU A 171 -26.05 -4.70 2.13
C LEU A 171 -25.12 -4.70 0.91
N ASP A 172 -25.40 -3.80 -0.04
CA ASP A 172 -24.45 -3.50 -1.11
C ASP A 172 -23.29 -2.63 -0.64
N GLU A 173 -22.30 -2.47 -1.53
CA GLU A 173 -21.07 -1.73 -1.26
C GLU A 173 -21.34 -0.26 -0.89
N GLN A 174 -22.35 0.35 -1.50
CA GLN A 174 -22.69 1.76 -1.25
C GLN A 174 -23.32 1.93 0.14
N ALA A 175 -24.29 1.07 0.49
CA ALA A 175 -24.93 1.08 1.79
C ALA A 175 -23.93 0.75 2.92
N LEU A 176 -23.07 -0.25 2.70
CA LEU A 176 -22.04 -0.63 3.66
C LEU A 176 -21.01 0.49 3.86
N SER A 177 -20.59 1.16 2.78
CA SER A 177 -19.69 2.33 2.87
C SER A 177 -20.33 3.46 3.65
N LYS A 178 -21.61 3.76 3.41
CA LYS A 178 -22.35 4.78 4.16
C LYS A 178 -22.41 4.48 5.66
N GLN A 179 -22.64 3.22 6.05
CA GLN A 179 -22.71 2.83 7.47
C GLN A 179 -21.35 2.86 8.18
N THR A 180 -20.27 2.69 7.42
CA THR A 180 -18.90 2.58 7.97
C THR A 180 -18.07 3.86 7.81
N ALA A 181 -18.57 4.87 7.10
CA ALA A 181 -17.83 6.08 6.73
C ALA A 181 -17.16 6.79 7.93
N GLU A 182 -17.86 6.92 9.06
CA GLU A 182 -17.31 7.56 10.26
C GLU A 182 -16.10 6.83 10.85
N GLN A 183 -16.01 5.50 10.64
CA GLN A 183 -14.90 4.70 11.12
C GLN A 183 -13.60 5.04 10.38
N ALA A 184 -13.68 5.43 9.10
CA ALA A 184 -12.51 5.75 8.30
C ALA A 184 -11.68 6.89 8.92
N LYS A 185 -12.33 7.93 9.46
CA LYS A 185 -11.65 9.06 10.09
C LYS A 185 -10.92 8.66 11.37
N VAL A 186 -11.58 7.89 12.23
CA VAL A 186 -11.00 7.38 13.49
C VAL A 186 -9.83 6.45 13.20
N LEU A 187 -9.96 5.58 12.20
CA LEU A 187 -8.90 4.68 11.77
C LEU A 187 -7.71 5.45 11.21
N ARG A 188 -7.92 6.52 10.45
CA ARG A 188 -6.84 7.35 9.93
C ARG A 188 -6.05 8.02 11.06
N GLN A 189 -6.74 8.60 12.04
CA GLN A 189 -6.08 9.25 13.18
C GLN A 189 -5.29 8.25 14.04
N SER A 190 -5.91 7.14 14.42
CA SER A 190 -5.23 6.10 15.20
C SER A 190 -4.05 5.47 14.45
N SER A 191 -4.17 5.28 13.13
CA SER A 191 -3.06 4.80 12.30
C SER A 191 -1.92 5.80 12.25
N ALA A 192 -2.21 7.11 12.11
CA ALA A 192 -1.19 8.15 12.11
C ALA A 192 -0.37 8.14 13.41
N THR A 193 -1.02 8.07 14.57
CA THR A 193 -0.33 7.98 15.86
C THR A 193 0.50 6.70 16.00
N ALA A 194 -0.04 5.56 15.53
CA ALA A 194 0.65 4.28 15.60
C ALA A 194 1.91 4.26 14.71
N VAL A 195 1.80 4.79 13.48
CA VAL A 195 2.90 4.87 12.49
C VAL A 195 3.95 5.88 12.93
N GLU A 196 3.56 7.07 13.39
CA GLU A 196 4.50 8.10 13.84
C GLU A 196 5.35 7.59 15.01
N SER A 197 4.72 7.01 16.03
CA SER A 197 5.45 6.42 17.16
C SER A 197 6.31 5.21 16.76
N PHE A 198 5.86 4.41 15.80
CA PHE A 198 6.63 3.30 15.25
C PHE A 198 7.89 3.81 14.53
N MET A 199 7.76 4.77 13.61
CA MET A 199 8.89 5.31 12.84
C MET A 199 9.90 6.05 13.74
N LEU A 200 9.41 6.82 14.72
CA LEU A 200 10.28 7.43 15.73
C LEU A 200 11.10 6.40 16.47
N PHE A 201 10.49 5.28 16.85
CA PHE A 201 11.18 4.18 17.52
C PHE A 201 12.12 3.42 16.58
N ALA A 202 11.62 2.93 15.44
CA ALA A 202 12.36 2.10 14.49
C ALA A 202 13.63 2.82 14.02
N TYR A 203 13.52 4.10 13.71
CA TYR A 203 14.64 4.87 13.18
C TYR A 203 15.44 5.62 14.24
N ARG A 204 15.20 5.42 15.55
CA ARG A 204 15.82 6.21 16.64
C ARG A 204 17.34 6.25 16.60
N GLN A 205 17.98 5.25 16.00
CA GLN A 205 19.44 5.15 15.85
C GLN A 205 19.95 5.65 14.48
N MET A 206 19.05 6.02 13.57
CA MET A 206 19.39 6.52 12.23
C MET A 206 19.63 8.04 12.27
N PRO A 207 20.76 8.52 11.70
CA PRO A 207 21.01 9.96 11.55
C PRO A 207 19.87 10.66 10.80
N SER A 208 19.59 11.92 11.16
CA SER A 208 18.53 12.69 10.50
C SER A 208 18.81 12.92 9.00
N ALA A 209 20.08 13.02 8.60
CA ALA A 209 20.45 13.11 7.18
C ALA A 209 20.07 11.82 6.43
N ASP A 210 20.32 10.65 7.01
CA ASP A 210 19.94 9.36 6.43
C ASP A 210 18.42 9.21 6.35
N LEU A 211 17.67 9.64 7.38
CA LEU A 211 16.20 9.64 7.34
C LEU A 211 15.65 10.57 6.25
N ALA A 212 16.26 11.75 6.08
CA ALA A 212 15.88 12.68 5.01
C ALA A 212 16.18 12.10 3.61
N ALA A 213 17.31 11.43 3.45
CA ALA A 213 17.67 10.75 2.22
C ALA A 213 16.74 9.56 1.93
N TYR A 214 16.34 8.81 2.97
CA TYR A 214 15.41 7.70 2.84
C TYR A 214 14.02 8.19 2.39
N ALA A 215 13.51 9.28 2.98
CA ALA A 215 12.28 9.93 2.53
C ALA A 215 12.36 10.34 1.04
N ALA A 216 13.51 10.86 0.60
CA ALA A 216 13.71 11.25 -0.80
C ALA A 216 13.65 10.07 -1.79
N LEU A 217 13.96 8.84 -1.37
CA LEU A 217 13.77 7.65 -2.20
C LEU A 217 12.28 7.42 -2.51
N TYR A 218 11.43 7.55 -1.50
CA TYR A 218 9.98 7.41 -1.62
C TYR A 218 9.32 8.56 -2.37
N GLU A 219 9.91 9.75 -2.32
CA GLU A 219 9.46 10.92 -3.10
C GLU A 219 9.86 10.86 -4.58
N SER A 220 10.69 9.89 -4.99
CA SER A 220 11.00 9.71 -6.40
C SER A 220 9.73 9.45 -7.20
N ALA A 221 9.63 10.04 -8.39
CA ALA A 221 8.39 10.05 -9.18
C ALA A 221 7.81 8.64 -9.41
N VAL A 222 8.68 7.64 -9.62
CA VAL A 222 8.25 6.26 -9.89
C VAL A 222 7.73 5.55 -8.64
N VAL A 223 8.38 5.73 -7.47
CA VAL A 223 7.95 5.13 -6.21
C VAL A 223 6.68 5.82 -5.69
N ALA A 224 6.64 7.15 -5.74
CA ALA A 224 5.46 7.92 -5.35
C ALA A 224 4.23 7.54 -6.20
N ARG A 225 4.42 7.37 -7.52
CA ARG A 225 3.33 6.91 -8.41
C ARG A 225 2.88 5.49 -8.06
N LEU A 226 3.81 4.56 -7.81
CA LEU A 226 3.48 3.19 -7.43
C LEU A 226 2.61 3.13 -6.16
N LEU A 227 2.99 3.87 -5.12
CA LEU A 227 2.27 3.90 -3.84
C LEU A 227 0.93 4.61 -3.95
N THR A 228 0.88 5.73 -4.66
CA THR A 228 -0.37 6.47 -4.91
C THR A 228 -1.36 5.58 -5.64
N ARG A 229 -0.95 4.96 -6.76
CA ARG A 229 -1.84 4.11 -7.56
C ARG A 229 -2.26 2.86 -6.81
N SER A 230 -1.36 2.26 -6.03
CA SER A 230 -1.71 1.15 -5.15
C SER A 230 -2.79 1.53 -4.14
N ALA A 231 -2.65 2.69 -3.48
CA ALA A 231 -3.64 3.20 -2.52
C ALA A 231 -5.00 3.52 -3.17
N GLU A 232 -5.01 3.95 -4.44
CA GLU A 232 -6.24 4.27 -5.18
C GLU A 232 -6.97 3.02 -5.70
N VAL A 233 -6.24 1.95 -6.04
CA VAL A 233 -6.80 0.72 -6.59
C VAL A 233 -7.27 -0.26 -5.52
N LEU A 234 -6.59 -0.32 -4.37
CA LEU A 234 -6.92 -1.26 -3.29
C LEU A 234 -8.41 -1.24 -2.86
N PRO A 235 -9.09 -0.09 -2.69
CA PRO A 235 -10.50 -0.07 -2.27
C PRO A 235 -11.42 -0.83 -3.24
N SER A 236 -11.21 -0.71 -4.56
CA SER A 236 -12.04 -1.40 -5.55
C SER A 236 -11.79 -2.91 -5.53
N LEU A 237 -10.54 -3.35 -5.35
CA LEU A 237 -10.22 -4.78 -5.19
C LEU A 237 -10.91 -5.41 -3.98
N PHE A 238 -10.96 -4.69 -2.87
CA PHE A 238 -11.70 -5.12 -1.68
C PHE A 238 -13.22 -5.14 -1.91
N ALA A 239 -13.75 -4.16 -2.64
CA ALA A 239 -15.18 -4.12 -3.01
C ALA A 239 -15.56 -5.31 -3.91
N GLU A 240 -14.74 -5.64 -4.91
CA GLU A 240 -14.93 -6.81 -5.79
C GLU A 240 -14.98 -8.12 -4.99
N ARG A 241 -14.07 -8.28 -4.01
CA ARG A 241 -14.04 -9.45 -3.12
C ARG A 241 -15.29 -9.54 -2.24
N ARG A 242 -15.72 -8.41 -1.66
CA ARG A 242 -16.99 -8.35 -0.92
C ARG A 242 -18.18 -8.69 -1.81
N GLN A 243 -18.20 -8.24 -3.06
CA GLN A 243 -19.25 -8.59 -4.00
C GLN A 243 -19.28 -10.11 -4.28
N ALA A 244 -18.12 -10.76 -4.41
CA ALA A 244 -18.04 -12.22 -4.51
C ALA A 244 -18.59 -12.91 -3.25
N ILE A 245 -18.24 -12.43 -2.05
CA ILE A 245 -18.81 -12.93 -0.78
C ILE A 245 -20.33 -12.77 -0.76
N ARG A 246 -20.87 -11.64 -1.25
CA ARG A 246 -22.31 -11.39 -1.29
C ARG A 246 -23.04 -12.37 -2.20
N ALA A 247 -22.44 -12.68 -3.36
CA ALA A 247 -22.99 -13.58 -4.36
C ALA A 247 -22.86 -15.07 -3.98
N ALA A 248 -21.92 -15.42 -3.09
CA ALA A 248 -21.82 -16.76 -2.53
C ALA A 248 -22.98 -17.03 -1.54
N ASN A 249 -23.76 -18.09 -1.82
CA ASN A 249 -24.86 -18.58 -0.99
C ASN A 249 -24.35 -19.44 0.17
#